data_AF-A0A849SFU0-F1
#
_entry.id   AF-A0A849SFU0-F1
#
_cell.length_a   1.000
_cell.length_b   1.000
_cell.length_c   1.000
_cell.angle_alpha   90.00
_cell.angle_beta   90.00
_cell.angle_gamma   90.00
#
_symmetry.space_group_name_H-M   'P 1'
#
loop_
_entity.id
_entity.type
_entity.pdbx_description
1 polymer ?
#
loop_
_entity_poly.entity_id
_entity_poly.type
_entity_poly.pdbx_seq_one_letter_code
_entity_poly.pdbx_strand_id
1 'polypeptide(L)'
;MRFRPHPAASCALFAIFIAPAAFAASPVTVVFGTSWDPPASSLQNIVDARYGAGNINVQTDYLGHHAGDPDPWFWVDGQVSALLIREVAGNAYRNLLGWYEEPQTLAPPVIDGVNDGVVFDGPANDGSTRFILFDHPTRFGFYMNPNGPYSSGNAPEPELFYSNRYYNDRGPNGSAALHTPLDGDVQALVFDVSAWTRPNTWLVCFEDIDSGPNPTPCCDGTDNDFNDMVFEVVALGATPTLQASFGQLKARYR
;
A
#
# COMPACT_ATOMS: atom_id res chain seq x y z
N MET A 1 -46.25 -37.44 22.57
CA MET A 1 -45.39 -36.52 21.79
C MET A 1 -45.02 -35.34 22.68
N ARG A 2 -43.73 -35.18 23.02
CA ARG A 2 -43.23 -34.04 23.81
C ARG A 2 -42.56 -33.07 22.84
N PHE A 3 -43.10 -31.86 22.70
CA PHE A 3 -42.45 -30.77 21.98
C PHE A 3 -41.25 -30.27 22.80
N ARG A 4 -40.06 -30.30 22.21
CA ARG A 4 -38.88 -29.61 22.75
C ARG A 4 -38.86 -28.18 22.18
N PRO A 5 -38.64 -27.15 23.01
CA PRO A 5 -38.43 -25.80 22.51
C PRO A 5 -37.05 -25.68 21.85
N HIS A 6 -36.99 -25.02 20.70
CA HIS A 6 -35.75 -24.61 20.06
C HIS A 6 -35.11 -23.45 20.84
N PRO A 7 -33.79 -23.46 21.06
CA PRO A 7 -33.11 -22.29 21.62
C PRO A 7 -33.13 -21.15 20.61
N ALA A 8 -33.52 -19.96 21.09
CA ALA A 8 -33.45 -18.72 20.32
C ALA A 8 -31.99 -18.42 19.97
N ALA A 9 -31.71 -18.25 18.68
CA ALA A 9 -30.43 -17.78 18.20
C ALA A 9 -30.27 -16.31 18.62
N SER A 10 -29.42 -16.06 19.63
CA SER A 10 -28.96 -14.71 19.95
C SER A 10 -28.10 -14.20 18.80
N CYS A 11 -28.65 -13.32 17.97
CA CYS A 11 -27.89 -12.46 17.09
C CYS A 11 -27.07 -11.49 17.95
N ALA A 12 -25.80 -11.83 18.20
CA ALA A 12 -24.84 -10.87 18.74
C ALA A 12 -24.53 -9.84 17.63
N LEU A 13 -25.09 -8.63 17.77
CA LEU A 13 -24.59 -7.48 17.03
C LEU A 13 -23.17 -7.19 17.52
N PHE A 14 -22.16 -7.63 16.77
CA PHE A 14 -20.82 -7.08 16.91
C PHE A 14 -20.85 -5.64 16.39
N ALA A 15 -20.91 -4.68 17.31
CA ALA A 15 -20.60 -3.31 17.01
C ALA A 15 -19.09 -3.24 16.73
N ILE A 16 -18.72 -3.35 15.45
CA ILE A 16 -17.37 -3.01 15.01
C ILE A 16 -17.22 -1.51 15.28
N PHE A 17 -16.43 -1.16 16.29
CA PHE A 17 -16.00 0.21 16.50
C PHE A 17 -15.08 0.58 15.34
N ILE A 18 -15.67 1.17 14.30
CA ILE A 18 -14.92 1.74 13.17
C ILE A 18 -14.18 2.96 13.73
N ALA A 19 -12.89 2.82 13.99
CA ALA A 19 -12.03 3.98 14.18
C ALA A 19 -12.16 4.85 12.90
N PRO A 20 -12.44 6.16 13.03
CA PRO A 20 -12.54 7.01 11.85
C PRO A 20 -11.20 6.97 11.10
N ALA A 21 -11.25 6.71 9.80
CA ALA A 21 -10.08 6.91 8.95
C ALA A 21 -9.65 8.37 9.13
N ALA A 22 -8.38 8.59 9.53
CA ALA A 22 -7.81 9.92 9.49
C ALA A 22 -7.74 10.33 8.01
N PHE A 23 -8.27 11.51 7.69
CA PHE A 23 -8.02 12.12 6.39
C PHE A 23 -6.77 12.96 6.52
N ALA A 24 -5.93 12.97 5.48
CA ALA A 24 -4.86 13.94 5.39
C ALA A 24 -5.50 15.33 5.44
N ALA A 25 -5.28 16.05 6.54
CA ALA A 25 -5.68 17.45 6.64
C ALA A 25 -4.89 18.32 5.64
N SER A 26 -3.76 17.82 5.15
CA SER A 26 -2.94 18.45 4.12
C SER A 26 -2.32 17.38 3.19
N PRO A 27 -2.07 17.72 1.91
CA PRO A 27 -1.28 16.93 0.96
C PRO A 27 0.02 16.36 1.52
N VAL A 28 0.37 15.15 1.10
CA VAL A 28 1.71 14.55 1.22
C VAL A 28 2.42 14.73 -0.13
N THR A 29 3.48 15.55 -0.18
CA THR A 29 4.29 15.73 -1.40
C THR A 29 5.53 14.86 -1.34
N VAL A 30 5.76 14.09 -2.40
CA VAL A 30 6.93 13.23 -2.56
C VAL A 30 7.90 13.87 -3.54
N VAL A 31 9.19 13.79 -3.24
CA VAL A 31 10.27 14.25 -4.13
C VAL A 31 10.80 13.04 -4.89
N PHE A 32 10.49 12.97 -6.18
CA PHE A 32 10.98 11.93 -7.07
C PHE A 32 12.41 12.22 -7.51
N GLY A 33 13.27 11.21 -7.50
CA GLY A 33 14.61 11.29 -8.09
C GLY A 33 14.72 10.55 -9.41
N THR A 34 15.96 10.21 -9.76
CA THR A 34 16.30 9.56 -11.04
C THR A 34 16.59 8.10 -10.77
N SER A 35 15.82 7.21 -11.39
CA SER A 35 15.98 5.76 -11.28
C SER A 35 17.39 5.27 -11.57
N TRP A 36 17.90 4.39 -10.71
CA TRP A 36 19.19 3.70 -10.85
C TRP A 36 19.05 2.28 -11.41
N ASP A 37 17.83 1.79 -11.51
CA ASP A 37 17.54 0.38 -11.79
C ASP A 37 17.55 0.05 -13.30
N PRO A 38 18.33 -0.96 -13.78
CA PRO A 38 18.36 -1.32 -15.20
C PRO A 38 17.31 -2.37 -15.61
N PRO A 39 16.63 -2.22 -16.77
CA PRO A 39 16.62 -1.04 -17.63
C PRO A 39 15.82 0.09 -16.97
N ALA A 40 16.42 1.28 -16.85
CA ALA A 40 15.87 2.46 -16.18
C ALA A 40 14.52 2.86 -16.75
N SER A 41 13.48 2.24 -16.21
CA SER A 41 12.09 2.52 -16.53
C SER A 41 11.54 3.29 -15.35
N SER A 42 11.64 4.61 -15.42
CA SER A 42 10.99 5.50 -14.44
C SER A 42 9.55 5.04 -14.21
N LEU A 43 9.02 5.19 -12.99
CA LEU A 43 7.65 4.81 -12.68
C LEU A 43 6.64 5.37 -13.70
N GLN A 44 6.81 6.61 -14.19
CA GLN A 44 5.94 7.17 -15.23
C GLN A 44 5.93 6.33 -16.52
N ASN A 45 7.07 5.80 -16.96
CA ASN A 45 7.14 4.95 -18.16
C ASN A 45 6.41 3.61 -17.94
N ILE A 46 6.54 3.02 -16.75
CA ILE A 46 5.84 1.78 -16.38
C ILE A 46 4.32 2.02 -16.41
N VAL A 47 3.88 3.11 -15.78
CA VAL A 47 2.47 3.52 -15.70
C VAL A 47 1.91 3.86 -17.09
N ASP A 48 2.64 4.62 -17.91
CA ASP A 48 2.25 4.98 -19.27
C ASP A 48 2.15 3.77 -20.19
N ALA A 49 3.10 2.83 -20.10
CA ALA A 49 3.07 1.59 -20.86
C ALA A 49 1.86 0.72 -20.49
N ARG A 50 1.47 0.72 -19.22
CA ARG A 50 0.40 -0.14 -18.70
C ARG A 50 -1.00 0.45 -18.90
N TYR A 51 -1.17 1.75 -18.67
CA TYR A 51 -2.47 2.42 -18.62
C TYR A 51 -2.69 3.46 -19.72
N GLY A 52 -1.68 3.73 -20.54
CA GLY A 52 -1.71 4.72 -21.61
C GLY A 52 -1.05 6.04 -21.19
N ALA A 53 -0.26 6.61 -22.09
CA ALA A 53 0.55 7.79 -21.82
C ALA A 53 -0.28 8.99 -21.33
N GLY A 54 0.11 9.54 -20.17
CA GLY A 54 -0.50 10.75 -19.59
C GLY A 54 -1.88 10.54 -18.96
N ASN A 55 -2.35 9.30 -18.84
CA ASN A 55 -3.60 9.00 -18.14
C ASN A 55 -3.47 9.13 -16.62
N ILE A 56 -2.27 8.87 -16.10
CA ILE A 56 -1.93 8.99 -14.68
C ILE A 56 -0.64 9.79 -14.60
N ASN A 57 -0.62 10.86 -13.82
CA ASN A 57 0.58 11.59 -13.46
C ASN A 57 1.13 11.04 -12.14
N VAL A 58 2.26 10.34 -12.20
CA VAL A 58 2.82 9.67 -11.01
C VAL A 58 3.22 10.63 -9.90
N GLN A 59 3.41 11.92 -10.22
CA GLN A 59 3.79 12.94 -9.26
C GLN A 59 2.61 13.52 -8.47
N THR A 60 1.38 13.34 -8.94
CA THR A 60 0.21 14.03 -8.37
C THR A 60 -1.01 13.16 -8.14
N ASP A 61 -1.11 12.01 -8.79
CA ASP A 61 -2.35 11.23 -8.81
C ASP A 61 -2.36 10.08 -7.78
N TYR A 62 -1.31 9.98 -6.96
CA TYR A 62 -1.27 9.03 -5.85
C TYR A 62 -2.16 9.49 -4.69
N LEU A 63 -2.74 8.51 -4.00
CA LEU A 63 -3.59 8.74 -2.84
C LEU A 63 -2.76 9.35 -1.71
N GLY A 64 -3.19 10.51 -1.22
CA GLY A 64 -2.48 11.30 -0.22
C GLY A 64 -1.90 12.60 -0.78
N HIS A 65 -1.75 12.71 -2.11
CA HIS A 65 -1.29 13.95 -2.73
C HIS A 65 -2.31 15.09 -2.64
N HIS A 66 -3.61 14.80 -2.66
CA HIS A 66 -4.63 15.84 -2.62
C HIS A 66 -5.19 16.05 -1.21
N ALA A 67 -5.59 17.29 -0.92
CA ALA A 67 -6.21 17.62 0.34
C ALA A 67 -7.51 16.81 0.54
N GLY A 68 -7.62 16.12 1.67
CA GLY A 68 -8.77 15.27 1.99
C GLY A 68 -8.69 13.87 1.38
N ASP A 69 -7.57 13.49 0.77
CA ASP A 69 -7.30 12.08 0.53
C ASP A 69 -7.13 11.33 1.85
N PRO A 70 -7.49 10.03 1.88
CA PRO A 70 -7.23 9.15 3.02
C PRO A 70 -5.72 8.94 3.22
N ASP A 71 -5.27 9.15 4.46
CA ASP A 71 -3.86 9.05 4.85
C ASP A 71 -3.73 8.85 6.39
N PRO A 72 -2.98 7.85 6.87
CA PRO A 72 -2.28 6.82 6.10
C PRO A 72 -3.26 5.90 5.37
N TRP A 73 -2.79 5.31 4.27
CA TRP A 73 -3.62 4.43 3.46
C TRP A 73 -3.51 2.98 3.92
N PHE A 74 -4.68 2.41 4.21
CA PHE A 74 -4.88 0.98 4.42
C PHE A 74 -6.19 0.59 3.74
N TRP A 75 -6.34 -0.70 3.45
CA TRP A 75 -7.57 -1.23 2.90
C TRP A 75 -8.42 -1.82 4.01
N VAL A 76 -9.75 -1.68 3.88
CA VAL A 76 -10.71 -2.34 4.75
C VAL A 76 -11.57 -3.24 3.89
N ASP A 77 -11.53 -4.53 4.19
CA ASP A 77 -12.50 -5.48 3.68
C ASP A 77 -13.70 -5.55 4.62
N GLY A 78 -14.91 -5.39 4.07
CA GLY A 78 -16.17 -5.52 4.79
C GLY A 78 -16.81 -6.90 4.66
N GLN A 79 -16.21 -7.81 3.87
CA GLN A 79 -16.68 -9.17 3.62
C GLN A 79 -15.52 -10.17 3.73
N VAL A 80 -15.78 -11.42 3.35
CA VAL A 80 -14.73 -12.42 3.11
C VAL A 80 -14.31 -12.22 1.65
N SER A 81 -13.31 -11.36 1.38
CA SER A 81 -12.85 -11.06 0.03
C SER A 81 -11.55 -11.77 -0.33
N ALA A 82 -11.36 -11.91 -1.64
CA ALA A 82 -10.09 -12.31 -2.21
C ALA A 82 -9.41 -11.09 -2.84
N LEU A 83 -8.10 -10.99 -2.71
CA LEU A 83 -7.28 -10.06 -3.49
C LEU A 83 -6.56 -10.85 -4.56
N LEU A 84 -6.61 -10.38 -5.80
CA LEU A 84 -5.69 -10.80 -6.83
C LEU A 84 -4.56 -9.78 -6.87
N ILE A 85 -3.35 -10.24 -6.55
CA ILE A 85 -2.14 -9.44 -6.65
C ILE A 85 -1.42 -9.83 -7.93
N ARG A 86 -1.00 -8.85 -8.72
CA ARG A 86 -0.25 -9.06 -9.96
C ARG A 86 1.00 -8.20 -9.96
N GLU A 87 2.16 -8.80 -10.11
CA GLU A 87 3.39 -8.05 -10.35
C GLU A 87 3.35 -7.40 -11.74
N VAL A 88 3.72 -6.12 -11.79
CA VAL A 88 3.75 -5.29 -13.00
C VAL A 88 5.19 -5.03 -13.42
N ALA A 89 6.03 -4.65 -12.46
CA ALA A 89 7.43 -4.35 -12.66
C ALA A 89 8.17 -4.39 -11.31
N GLY A 90 9.49 -4.35 -11.36
CA GLY A 90 10.33 -4.19 -10.19
C GLY A 90 11.55 -5.08 -10.21
N ASN A 91 12.42 -4.84 -9.25
CA ASN A 91 13.61 -5.63 -8.99
C ASN A 91 13.26 -6.83 -8.10
N ALA A 92 12.30 -7.66 -8.53
CA ALA A 92 11.80 -8.78 -7.74
C ALA A 92 12.92 -9.76 -7.30
N TYR A 93 14.08 -9.75 -7.96
CA TYR A 93 15.27 -10.50 -7.52
C TYR A 93 15.83 -10.04 -6.16
N ARG A 94 15.52 -8.82 -5.71
CA ARG A 94 16.08 -8.20 -4.50
C ARG A 94 15.07 -7.99 -3.40
N ASN A 95 13.78 -7.98 -3.73
CA ASN A 95 12.72 -7.59 -2.81
C ASN A 95 11.83 -8.78 -2.43
N LEU A 96 11.26 -8.74 -1.23
CA LEU A 96 10.15 -9.60 -0.83
C LEU A 96 8.93 -8.74 -0.57
N LEU A 97 7.81 -9.10 -1.19
CA LEU A 97 6.51 -8.47 -0.95
C LEU A 97 5.66 -9.36 -0.06
N GLY A 98 5.10 -8.79 1.00
CA GLY A 98 4.11 -9.42 1.84
C GLY A 98 2.89 -8.55 2.10
N TRP A 99 1.89 -9.15 2.70
CA TRP A 99 0.71 -8.48 3.24
C TRP A 99 0.69 -8.63 4.76
N TYR A 100 0.02 -7.71 5.44
CA TYR A 100 -0.20 -7.80 6.88
C TYR A 100 -1.60 -7.31 7.24
N GLU A 101 -2.19 -7.90 8.27
CA GLU A 101 -3.36 -7.35 8.94
C GLU A 101 -2.93 -6.22 9.86
N GLU A 102 -3.62 -5.11 9.72
CA GLU A 102 -3.39 -3.90 10.47
C GLU A 102 -3.75 -4.10 11.95
N PRO A 103 -2.79 -3.93 12.87
CA PRO A 103 -3.06 -4.10 14.28
C PRO A 103 -4.08 -3.05 14.78
N GLN A 104 -4.81 -3.44 15.82
CA GLN A 104 -5.68 -2.51 16.56
C GLN A 104 -4.86 -1.51 17.39
N THR A 105 -3.55 -1.69 17.48
CA THR A 105 -2.62 -0.81 18.17
C THR A 105 -1.85 0.06 17.18
N LEU A 106 -1.15 1.06 17.70
CA LEU A 106 -0.23 1.91 16.95
C LEU A 106 1.18 1.30 16.84
N ALA A 107 1.36 0.02 17.15
CA ALA A 107 2.64 -0.65 16.96
C ALA A 107 2.73 -1.19 15.52
N PRO A 108 3.94 -1.28 14.94
CA PRO A 108 4.13 -2.00 13.68
C PRO A 108 3.60 -3.45 13.78
N PRO A 109 3.09 -4.00 12.67
CA PRO A 109 2.65 -5.39 12.62
C PRO A 109 3.84 -6.33 12.89
N VAL A 110 3.56 -7.43 13.58
CA VAL A 110 4.52 -8.53 13.74
C VAL A 110 4.40 -9.42 12.52
N ILE A 111 5.52 -9.63 11.82
CA ILE A 111 5.59 -10.49 10.63
C ILE A 111 6.08 -11.87 11.06
N ASP A 112 5.14 -12.77 11.37
CA ASP A 112 5.40 -14.11 11.91
C ASP A 112 4.56 -15.24 11.27
N GLY A 113 3.74 -14.91 10.27
CA GLY A 113 2.88 -15.81 9.52
C GLY A 113 1.50 -16.07 10.15
N VAL A 114 1.13 -15.37 11.23
CA VAL A 114 -0.21 -15.49 11.84
C VAL A 114 -1.20 -14.51 11.23
N ASN A 115 -0.83 -13.24 11.15
CA ASN A 115 -1.66 -12.13 10.68
C ASN A 115 -0.99 -11.39 9.50
N ASP A 116 -0.21 -12.14 8.73
CA ASP A 116 0.57 -11.66 7.61
C ASP A 116 0.84 -12.84 6.68
N GLY A 117 1.41 -12.54 5.52
CA GLY A 117 1.92 -13.57 4.65
C GLY A 117 2.73 -13.02 3.50
N VAL A 118 3.47 -13.93 2.86
CA VAL A 118 4.31 -13.59 1.72
C VAL A 118 3.50 -13.67 0.44
N VAL A 119 3.61 -12.63 -0.39
CA VAL A 119 3.02 -12.58 -1.73
C VAL A 119 4.07 -13.03 -2.75
N PHE A 120 5.23 -12.37 -2.76
CA PHE A 120 6.36 -12.71 -3.63
C PHE A 120 7.64 -12.78 -2.80
N ASP A 121 8.36 -13.91 -2.89
CA ASP A 121 9.56 -14.26 -2.11
C ASP A 121 10.82 -14.26 -2.97
N GLY A 122 11.00 -13.24 -3.79
CA GLY A 122 12.06 -13.15 -4.79
C GLY A 122 11.50 -13.05 -6.21
N PRO A 123 12.27 -13.44 -7.24
CA PRO A 123 11.94 -13.10 -8.62
C PRO A 123 10.68 -13.80 -9.09
N ALA A 124 9.59 -13.05 -9.07
CA ALA A 124 8.47 -13.29 -9.94
C ALA A 124 8.72 -12.50 -11.24
N ASN A 125 8.14 -12.99 -12.34
CA ASN A 125 8.22 -12.29 -13.63
C ASN A 125 7.03 -11.33 -13.73
N ASP A 126 7.14 -10.25 -14.52
CA ASP A 126 5.99 -9.41 -14.89
C ASP A 126 4.80 -10.29 -15.31
N GLY A 127 3.65 -10.01 -14.71
CA GLY A 127 2.41 -10.74 -14.91
C GLY A 127 2.19 -11.90 -13.97
N SER A 128 3.14 -12.21 -13.08
CA SER A 128 2.96 -13.21 -12.03
C SER A 128 1.85 -12.79 -11.09
N THR A 129 0.94 -13.72 -10.79
CA THR A 129 -0.21 -13.44 -9.92
C THR A 129 -0.21 -14.28 -8.65
N ARG A 130 -0.81 -13.74 -7.60
CA ARG A 130 -1.06 -14.41 -6.31
C ARG A 130 -2.45 -14.05 -5.81
N PHE A 131 -3.00 -14.92 -4.96
CA PHE A 131 -4.25 -14.65 -4.27
C PHE A 131 -4.00 -14.52 -2.78
N ILE A 132 -4.61 -13.51 -2.17
CA ILE A 132 -4.76 -13.41 -0.72
C ILE A 132 -6.23 -13.67 -0.42
N LEU A 133 -6.50 -14.54 0.55
CA LEU A 133 -7.84 -14.87 0.99
C LEU A 133 -7.95 -14.51 2.46
N PHE A 134 -8.88 -13.63 2.80
CA PHE A 134 -9.22 -13.34 4.18
C PHE A 134 -10.38 -14.25 4.59
N ASP A 135 -10.31 -14.84 5.79
CA ASP A 135 -11.39 -15.65 6.35
C ASP A 135 -12.34 -14.82 7.25
N HIS A 136 -12.07 -13.51 7.37
CA HIS A 136 -12.86 -12.54 8.11
C HIS A 136 -12.72 -11.14 7.47
N PRO A 137 -13.55 -10.16 7.84
CA PRO A 137 -13.35 -8.77 7.44
C PRO A 137 -12.02 -8.24 8.00
N THR A 138 -11.08 -7.93 7.12
CA THR A 138 -9.69 -7.61 7.49
C THR A 138 -9.35 -6.17 7.09
N ARG A 139 -8.73 -5.43 8.02
CA ARG A 139 -8.01 -4.19 7.69
C ARG A 139 -6.57 -4.59 7.36
N PHE A 140 -6.05 -4.25 6.20
CA PHE A 140 -4.75 -4.75 5.76
C PHE A 140 -3.91 -3.71 5.03
N GLY A 141 -2.62 -4.00 4.93
CA GLY A 141 -1.65 -3.29 4.10
C GLY A 141 -0.64 -4.25 3.48
N PHE A 142 0.36 -3.68 2.82
CA PHE A 142 1.49 -4.41 2.24
C PHE A 142 2.79 -3.96 2.89
N TYR A 143 3.72 -4.90 3.02
CA TYR A 143 5.08 -4.59 3.41
C TYR A 143 6.06 -5.09 2.35
N MET A 144 7.19 -4.41 2.23
CA MET A 144 8.33 -4.85 1.46
C MET A 144 9.52 -5.05 2.39
N ASN A 145 10.19 -6.20 2.27
CA ASN A 145 11.56 -6.32 2.75
C ASN A 145 12.50 -5.96 1.58
N PRO A 146 13.20 -4.81 1.64
CA PRO A 146 14.07 -4.33 0.57
C PRO A 146 15.35 -5.15 0.40
N ASN A 147 15.72 -5.95 1.41
CA ASN A 147 16.84 -6.88 1.32
C ASN A 147 16.44 -8.22 0.70
N GLY A 148 15.14 -8.51 0.68
CA GLY A 148 14.54 -9.72 0.17
C GLY A 148 15.14 -11.01 0.73
N PRO A 149 14.93 -12.15 0.05
CA PRO A 149 15.43 -13.44 0.52
C PRO A 149 16.94 -13.62 0.35
N TYR A 150 17.60 -12.74 -0.42
CA TYR A 150 19.03 -12.86 -0.78
C TYR A 150 19.94 -11.83 -0.09
N SER A 151 19.38 -11.00 0.79
CA SER A 151 20.12 -10.01 1.58
C SER A 151 20.90 -9.02 0.69
N SER A 152 20.18 -8.27 -0.15
CA SER A 152 20.76 -7.29 -1.09
C SER A 152 21.51 -6.14 -0.39
N GLY A 153 21.24 -5.90 0.90
CA GLY A 153 21.90 -4.87 1.69
C GLY A 153 21.40 -3.45 1.37
N ASN A 154 20.19 -3.35 0.81
CA ASN A 154 19.51 -2.09 0.49
C ASN A 154 19.13 -1.31 1.77
N ALA A 155 18.87 -2.01 2.88
CA ALA A 155 18.47 -1.40 4.16
C ALA A 155 19.06 -2.12 5.38
N PRO A 156 19.32 -1.46 6.53
CA PRO A 156 19.69 -2.14 7.77
C PRO A 156 18.67 -3.17 8.25
N GLU A 157 19.04 -4.46 8.31
CA GLU A 157 18.16 -5.49 8.90
C GLU A 157 17.80 -5.17 10.38
N PRO A 158 16.54 -5.35 10.82
CA PRO A 158 15.43 -6.07 10.18
C PRO A 158 14.41 -5.16 9.46
N GLU A 159 14.87 -4.13 8.76
CA GLU A 159 14.00 -3.09 8.19
C GLU A 159 12.95 -3.61 7.19
N LEU A 160 11.74 -3.05 7.32
CA LEU A 160 10.59 -3.31 6.48
C LEU A 160 9.93 -1.99 6.12
N PHE A 161 9.46 -1.89 4.88
CA PHE A 161 8.73 -0.75 4.36
C PHE A 161 7.26 -1.08 4.25
N TYR A 162 6.42 -0.23 4.82
CA TYR A 162 4.98 -0.45 4.89
C TYR A 162 4.23 0.53 4.00
N SER A 163 3.15 0.05 3.37
CA SER A 163 2.20 0.90 2.65
C SER A 163 1.48 1.87 3.60
N ASN A 164 1.26 1.45 4.85
CA ASN A 164 0.87 2.35 5.91
C ASN A 164 2.12 3.02 6.48
N ARG A 165 2.40 4.24 6.00
CA ARG A 165 3.56 5.03 6.40
C ARG A 165 3.65 5.30 7.90
N TYR A 166 2.59 5.08 8.67
CA TYR A 166 2.65 5.18 10.13
C TYR A 166 3.65 4.22 10.79
N TYR A 167 3.93 3.09 10.14
CA TYR A 167 4.84 2.06 10.64
C TYR A 167 6.28 2.24 10.15
N ASN A 168 6.50 3.10 9.17
CA ASN A 168 7.84 3.42 8.71
C ASN A 168 8.53 4.29 9.77
N ASP A 169 9.86 4.23 9.81
CA ASP A 169 10.63 4.95 10.79
C ASP A 169 10.65 6.47 10.53
N ARG A 170 11.34 7.22 11.41
CA ARG A 170 11.41 8.68 11.39
C ARG A 170 12.87 9.10 11.35
N GLY A 171 13.40 9.38 10.17
CA GLY A 171 14.84 9.61 9.94
C GLY A 171 15.18 11.00 9.43
N PRO A 172 16.46 11.42 9.42
CA PRO A 172 16.85 12.85 9.34
C PRO A 172 16.49 13.61 8.05
N ASN A 173 15.93 12.98 7.02
CA ASN A 173 15.09 13.66 6.01
C ASN A 173 13.98 12.75 5.42
N GLY A 174 13.30 11.92 6.21
CA GLY A 174 12.01 12.32 6.82
C GLY A 174 11.63 13.81 6.90
N SER A 175 12.05 14.63 5.93
CA SER A 175 11.71 16.06 5.82
C SER A 175 10.30 16.26 5.27
N ALA A 176 9.57 15.16 5.13
CA ALA A 176 8.14 15.14 5.00
C ALA A 176 7.48 14.13 5.96
N ALA A 177 7.89 14.08 7.23
CA ALA A 177 6.87 14.05 8.26
C ALA A 177 6.01 15.33 8.13
N LEU A 178 5.07 15.32 7.18
CA LEU A 178 4.30 16.51 6.78
C LEU A 178 3.14 16.81 7.75
N HIS A 179 2.73 15.86 8.61
CA HIS A 179 1.52 15.93 9.43
C HIS A 179 1.70 15.41 10.86
N THR A 180 1.73 16.34 11.82
CA THR A 180 1.34 16.01 13.20
C THR A 180 -0.04 15.33 13.20
N PRO A 181 -0.23 14.15 13.85
CA PRO A 181 0.66 13.53 14.85
C PRO A 181 1.49 12.30 14.38
N LEU A 182 1.37 11.85 13.13
CA LEU A 182 1.57 10.43 12.80
C LEU A 182 2.29 10.24 11.45
N ASP A 183 3.60 10.45 11.37
CA ASP A 183 4.32 10.26 10.10
C ASP A 183 5.58 9.42 10.28
N GLY A 184 5.62 8.26 9.64
CA GLY A 184 6.86 7.71 9.12
C GLY A 184 7.01 8.05 7.63
N ASP A 185 8.12 7.64 7.05
CA ASP A 185 8.50 7.99 5.67
C ASP A 185 7.59 7.33 4.62
N VAL A 186 7.42 8.00 3.48
CA VAL A 186 6.63 7.46 2.36
C VAL A 186 7.49 6.45 1.62
N GLN A 187 7.25 5.17 1.88
CA GLN A 187 7.94 4.07 1.20
C GLN A 187 7.08 3.39 0.13
N ALA A 188 5.81 3.79 0.01
CA ALA A 188 4.92 3.30 -1.03
C ALA A 188 3.96 4.38 -1.53
N LEU A 189 3.69 4.36 -2.84
CA LEU A 189 2.65 5.12 -3.49
C LEU A 189 1.51 4.20 -3.90
N VAL A 190 0.27 4.69 -3.79
CA VAL A 190 -0.93 3.95 -4.20
C VAL A 190 -1.74 4.80 -5.18
N PHE A 191 -2.10 4.23 -6.32
CA PHE A 191 -2.92 4.88 -7.34
C PHE A 191 -4.23 4.11 -7.53
N ASP A 192 -5.38 4.79 -7.59
CA ASP A 192 -6.62 4.17 -8.06
C ASP A 192 -6.61 4.08 -9.59
N VAL A 193 -6.45 2.87 -10.11
CA VAL A 193 -6.35 2.61 -11.56
C VAL A 193 -7.63 1.98 -12.12
N SER A 194 -8.73 2.05 -11.37
CA SER A 194 -9.99 1.39 -11.71
C SER A 194 -10.57 1.88 -13.05
N ALA A 195 -10.34 3.14 -13.40
CA ALA A 195 -10.85 3.75 -14.63
C ALA A 195 -10.21 3.18 -15.92
N TRP A 196 -8.99 2.64 -15.83
CA TRP A 196 -8.22 2.16 -17.00
C TRP A 196 -8.09 0.64 -17.06
N THR A 197 -8.54 -0.06 -16.01
CA THR A 197 -8.40 -1.51 -15.91
C THR A 197 -9.76 -2.18 -15.71
N ARG A 198 -10.20 -2.27 -14.45
CA ARG A 198 -11.45 -2.85 -13.99
C ARG A 198 -11.79 -2.21 -12.63
N PRO A 199 -13.07 -2.21 -12.23
CA PRO A 199 -13.46 -1.71 -10.93
C PRO A 199 -12.64 -2.32 -9.79
N ASN A 200 -12.37 -1.52 -8.75
CA ASN A 200 -11.66 -1.94 -7.54
C ASN A 200 -10.23 -2.44 -7.80
N THR A 201 -9.45 -1.64 -8.55
CA THR A 201 -8.04 -1.94 -8.83
C THR A 201 -7.15 -0.78 -8.41
N TRP A 202 -6.06 -1.10 -7.70
CA TRP A 202 -5.01 -0.15 -7.34
C TRP A 202 -3.67 -0.59 -7.91
N LEU A 203 -2.82 0.37 -8.22
CA LEU A 203 -1.40 0.16 -8.41
C LEU A 203 -0.68 0.55 -7.12
N VAL A 204 0.21 -0.30 -6.63
CA VAL A 204 1.06 -0.03 -5.46
C VAL A 204 2.51 -0.08 -5.92
N CYS A 205 3.28 0.93 -5.53
CA CYS A 205 4.64 1.15 -5.98
C CYS A 205 5.55 1.42 -4.78
N PHE A 206 6.52 0.56 -4.49
CA PHE A 206 7.46 0.73 -3.39
C PHE A 206 8.81 1.26 -3.87
N GLU A 207 9.47 2.00 -2.97
CA GLU A 207 10.90 2.32 -2.98
C GLU A 207 11.66 1.27 -2.16
N ASP A 208 12.86 0.83 -2.56
CA ASP A 208 13.68 -0.17 -1.85
C ASP A 208 14.88 0.39 -1.06
N ILE A 209 15.11 1.71 -1.11
CA ILE A 209 16.11 2.37 -0.28
C ILE A 209 15.42 3.35 0.67
N ASP A 210 15.44 3.03 1.96
CA ASP A 210 15.23 4.04 2.99
C ASP A 210 16.51 4.82 3.14
N SER A 211 16.58 5.94 2.44
CA SER A 211 17.56 6.92 2.81
C SER A 211 16.85 8.25 2.91
N GLY A 212 16.60 8.68 4.13
CA GLY A 212 16.25 10.06 4.44
C GLY A 212 17.33 11.10 4.08
N PRO A 213 18.08 11.04 2.97
CA PRO A 213 18.44 12.23 2.18
C PRO A 213 17.46 12.57 1.04
N ASN A 214 17.55 13.81 0.53
CA ASN A 214 16.94 14.14 -0.76
C ASN A 214 17.49 13.22 -1.85
N PRO A 215 16.72 12.95 -2.92
CA PRO A 215 17.20 12.10 -3.98
C PRO A 215 18.52 12.59 -4.55
N THR A 216 19.47 11.69 -4.70
CA THR A 216 20.80 11.99 -5.22
C THR A 216 20.91 11.59 -6.68
N PRO A 217 21.81 12.21 -7.47
CA PRO A 217 22.00 11.81 -8.86
C PRO A 217 22.49 10.36 -9.02
N CYS A 218 23.23 9.82 -8.04
CA CYS A 218 23.57 8.41 -7.93
C CYS A 218 24.33 8.08 -6.64
N CYS A 219 23.94 6.95 -6.04
CA CYS A 219 24.76 5.96 -5.35
C CYS A 219 25.29 6.29 -3.94
N ASP A 220 24.91 7.41 -3.36
CA ASP A 220 25.21 7.76 -1.97
C ASP A 220 23.97 8.26 -1.18
N GLY A 221 22.78 8.00 -1.70
CA GLY A 221 21.48 8.30 -1.10
C GLY A 221 20.36 7.41 -1.65
N THR A 222 19.19 8.00 -1.88
CA THR A 222 18.00 7.36 -2.49
C THR A 222 17.78 7.95 -3.88
N ASP A 223 17.13 7.22 -4.75
CA ASP A 223 16.56 7.70 -6.00
C ASP A 223 15.05 7.98 -5.93
N ASN A 224 14.33 7.52 -4.90
CA ASN A 224 12.89 7.78 -4.70
C ASN A 224 12.13 7.68 -6.04
N ASP A 225 12.39 6.61 -6.77
CA ASP A 225 11.83 6.40 -8.09
C ASP A 225 10.54 5.55 -8.00
N PHE A 226 10.34 4.89 -6.86
CA PHE A 226 9.21 4.03 -6.52
C PHE A 226 8.94 2.98 -7.61
N ASN A 227 9.97 2.47 -8.28
CA ASN A 227 9.81 1.42 -9.28
C ASN A 227 10.38 0.06 -8.85
N ASP A 228 10.95 -0.03 -7.65
CA ASP A 228 11.63 -1.23 -7.14
C ASP A 228 10.68 -2.42 -6.95
N MET A 229 9.43 -2.15 -6.60
CA MET A 229 8.36 -3.15 -6.59
C MET A 229 7.02 -2.53 -6.95
N VAL A 230 6.49 -2.89 -8.12
CA VAL A 230 5.24 -2.36 -8.66
C VAL A 230 4.25 -3.49 -8.89
N PHE A 231 3.07 -3.40 -8.29
CA PHE A 231 2.03 -4.43 -8.42
C PHE A 231 0.60 -3.87 -8.45
N GLU A 232 -0.27 -4.57 -9.17
CA GLU A 232 -1.72 -4.34 -9.15
C GLU A 232 -2.37 -5.14 -8.03
N VAL A 233 -3.28 -4.50 -7.30
CA VAL A 233 -4.19 -5.11 -6.32
C VAL A 233 -5.60 -5.02 -6.87
N VAL A 234 -6.22 -6.16 -7.17
CA VAL A 234 -7.64 -6.23 -7.55
C VAL A 234 -8.42 -6.83 -6.40
N ALA A 235 -9.37 -6.06 -5.85
CA ALA A 235 -10.27 -6.58 -4.84
C ALA A 235 -11.47 -7.31 -5.48
N LEU A 236 -11.57 -8.61 -5.22
CA LEU A 236 -12.67 -9.46 -5.68
C LEU A 236 -13.68 -9.59 -4.55
N GLY A 237 -14.79 -8.87 -4.66
CA GLY A 237 -15.85 -8.85 -3.64
C GLY A 237 -15.71 -7.74 -2.58
N ALA A 238 -14.52 -7.14 -2.44
CA ALA A 238 -14.31 -5.98 -1.58
C ALA A 238 -14.68 -4.69 -2.34
N THR A 239 -15.37 -3.78 -1.64
CA THR A 239 -15.53 -2.39 -2.08
C THR A 239 -14.69 -1.54 -1.14
N PRO A 240 -13.78 -0.69 -1.62
CA PRO A 240 -13.13 0.27 -0.74
C PRO A 240 -14.22 1.12 -0.13
N THR A 241 -14.30 1.11 1.18
CA THR A 241 -14.95 2.21 1.87
C THR A 241 -13.97 3.37 1.85
N LEU A 242 -13.96 4.12 0.74
CA LEU A 242 -13.75 5.56 0.84
C LEU A 242 -14.89 6.04 1.73
N GLN A 243 -14.66 6.11 3.04
CA GLN A 243 -15.43 7.07 3.83
C GLN A 243 -15.07 8.41 3.19
N ALA A 244 -15.97 8.96 2.39
CA ALA A 244 -15.89 10.32 1.91
C ALA A 244 -17.07 11.04 2.56
N SER A 245 -16.82 12.15 3.23
CA SER A 245 -17.90 13.02 3.66
C SER A 245 -18.67 13.52 2.43
N PHE A 246 -19.96 13.82 2.60
CA PHE A 246 -20.79 14.40 1.53
C PHE A 246 -20.19 15.69 0.92
N GLY A 247 -19.34 16.41 1.68
CA GLY A 247 -18.61 17.58 1.20
C GLY A 247 -17.50 17.22 0.22
N GLN A 248 -16.75 16.15 0.48
CA GLN A 248 -15.67 15.66 -0.40
C GLN A 248 -16.22 15.07 -1.70
N LEU A 249 -17.35 14.36 -1.64
CA LEU A 249 -18.02 13.87 -2.85
C LEU A 249 -18.39 15.03 -3.79
N LYS A 250 -18.84 16.16 -3.24
CA LYS A 250 -19.19 17.35 -4.02
C LYS A 250 -17.99 18.06 -4.65
N ALA A 251 -16.79 17.93 -4.08
CA ALA A 251 -15.58 18.58 -4.60
C ALA A 251 -15.03 17.86 -5.86
N ARG A 252 -15.26 16.55 -6.01
CA ARG A 252 -14.81 15.75 -7.16
C ARG A 252 -15.63 15.94 -8.46
N TYR A 253 -16.80 16.58 -8.38
CA TYR A 253 -17.70 16.80 -9.54
C TYR A 253 -17.89 18.29 -9.88
N ARG A 254 -16.90 19.14 -9.55
CA ARG A 254 -16.82 20.53 -9.96
C ARG A 254 -15.61 20.73 -10.85
#